data_AF-A0A7L8ABE4-F1
#
_entry.id   AF-A0A7L8ABE4-F1
#
_cell.length_a   1.000
_cell.length_b   1.000
_cell.length_c   1.000
_cell.angle_alpha   90.00
_cell.angle_beta   90.00
_cell.angle_gamma   90.00
#
_symmetry.space_group_name_H-M   'P 1'
#
loop_
_entity.id
_entity.type
_entity.pdbx_description
1 polymer ?
#
loop_
_entity_poly.entity_id
_entity_poly.type
_entity_poly.pdbx_seq_one_letter_code
_entity_poly.pdbx_strand_id
1 'polypeptide(L)' 'MSNPFKKILPNHKASPIVKKKVLLDTSMVKRTLDVADRYVLKYPNTLTDFFIGKKTSEY' A
#
# COMPACT_ATOMS: atom_id res chain seq x y z
N MET A 1 9.20 37.70 -26.24
CA MET A 1 7.77 37.35 -26.11
C MET A 1 7.60 36.39 -24.93
N SER A 2 6.80 36.75 -23.92
CA SER A 2 6.59 35.92 -22.72
C SER A 2 5.38 35.01 -22.94
N ASN A 3 5.59 33.70 -22.87
CA ASN A 3 4.60 32.67 -23.17
C ASN A 3 3.46 32.62 -22.10
N PRO A 4 2.19 32.83 -22.48
CA PRO A 4 1.03 32.80 -21.58
C PRO A 4 0.69 31.38 -21.06
N PHE A 5 1.12 30.30 -21.72
CA PHE A 5 0.92 28.92 -21.24
C PHE A 5 1.68 28.62 -19.94
N LYS A 6 2.77 29.35 -19.65
CA LYS A 6 3.50 29.22 -18.37
C LYS A 6 2.69 29.72 -17.16
N LYS A 7 1.64 30.53 -17.38
CA LYS A 7 0.73 30.99 -16.31
C LYS A 7 -0.40 29.99 -16.01
N ILE A 8 -0.71 29.11 -16.96
CA ILE A 8 -1.85 28.17 -16.93
C ILE A 8 -1.46 26.81 -16.35
N LEU A 9 -0.17 26.54 -16.16
CA LEU A 9 0.32 25.46 -15.31
C LEU A 9 0.52 26.03 -13.91
N PRO A 10 -0.54 26.18 -13.09
CA PRO A 10 -0.32 26.58 -11.73
C PRO A 10 0.52 25.48 -11.10
N ASN A 11 1.69 25.87 -10.60
CA ASN A 11 2.56 25.03 -9.82
C ASN A 11 1.93 24.85 -8.42
N HIS A 12 0.67 24.43 -8.36
CA HIS A 12 -0.01 24.03 -7.14
C HIS A 12 0.63 22.71 -6.73
N LYS A 13 1.80 22.82 -6.08
CA LYS A 13 2.40 21.73 -5.34
C LYS A 13 1.30 21.23 -4.40
N ALA A 14 0.84 19.99 -4.61
CA ALA A 14 -0.12 19.39 -3.70
C ALA A 14 0.37 19.59 -2.26
N SER A 15 -0.55 19.96 -1.38
CA SER A 15 -0.22 20.29 0.02
C SER A 15 0.69 19.19 0.59
N PRO A 16 1.79 19.54 1.27
CA PRO A 16 2.75 18.56 1.80
C PRO A 16 2.08 17.53 2.71
N ILE A 17 0.95 17.90 3.34
CA ILE A 17 0.11 17.01 4.17
C ILE A 17 -0.52 15.90 3.32
N VAL A 18 -1.11 16.26 2.17
CA VAL A 18 -1.77 15.30 1.27
C VAL A 18 -0.74 14.37 0.64
N LYS A 19 0.40 14.91 0.21
CA LYS A 19 1.51 14.09 -0.31
C LYS A 19 2.02 13.10 0.74
N LYS A 20 2.24 13.55 1.97
CA LYS A 20 2.69 12.69 3.06
C LYS A 20 1.68 11.58 3.36
N LYS A 21 0.39 11.89 3.36
CA LYS A 21 -0.68 10.89 3.60
C LYS A 21 -0.72 9.83 2.50
N VAL A 22 -0.71 10.25 1.23
CA VAL A 22 -0.70 9.32 0.09
C VAL A 22 0.57 8.46 0.07
N LEU A 23 1.73 9.02 0.38
CA LEU A 23 2.97 8.26 0.49
C LEU A 23 2.94 7.25 1.63
N LEU A 24 2.29 7.60 2.75
CA LEU A 24 2.14 6.69 3.88
C LEU A 24 1.20 5.53 3.53
N ASP A 25 0.04 5.84 2.93
CA ASP A 25 -0.95 4.83 2.52
C ASP A 25 -0.36 3.86 1.48
N THR A 26 0.33 4.38 0.47
CA THR A 26 1.00 3.54 -0.56
C THR A 26 2.13 2.70 0.04
N SER A 27 2.88 3.24 1.01
CA SER A 27 3.92 2.47 1.70
C SER A 27 3.35 1.33 2.54
N MET A 28 2.16 1.51 3.13
CA MET A 28 1.47 0.48 3.89
C MET A 28 1.03 -0.66 2.97
N VAL A 29 0.39 -0.34 1.84
CA VAL A 29 -0.04 -1.33 0.84
C VAL A 29 1.16 -2.12 0.30
N LYS A 30 2.28 -1.45 -0.01
CA LYS A 30 3.49 -2.12 -0.47
C LYS A 30 4.02 -3.11 0.58
N ARG A 31 4.09 -2.71 1.85
CA ARG A 31 4.53 -3.59 2.94
C ARG A 31 3.62 -4.80 3.10
N THR A 32 2.30 -4.62 3.01
CA THR A 32 1.36 -5.74 3.08
C THR A 32 1.52 -6.72 1.92
N LEU A 33 1.80 -6.21 0.72
CA LEU A 33 2.11 -7.04 -0.45
C LEU A 33 3.43 -7.77 -0.30
N ASP A 34 4.49 -7.10 0.18
CA ASP A 34 5.80 -7.73 0.41
C ASP A 34 5.73 -8.84 1.48
N VAL A 35 4.90 -8.66 2.51
CA VAL A 35 4.61 -9.70 3.51
C VAL A 35 3.80 -10.82 2.88
N ALA A 36 2.72 -10.51 2.17
CA ALA A 36 1.92 -11.52 1.48
C ALA A 36 2.80 -12.34 0.52
N ASP A 37 3.64 -11.72 -0.29
CA ASP A 37 4.53 -12.40 -1.22
C ASP A 37 5.50 -13.36 -0.48
N ARG A 38 6.15 -12.88 0.59
CA ARG A 38 7.07 -13.72 1.37
C ARG A 38 6.41 -14.90 2.09
N TYR A 39 5.21 -14.72 2.61
CA TYR A 39 4.55 -15.75 3.44
C TYR A 39 3.60 -16.64 2.66
N VAL A 40 2.87 -16.08 1.68
CA VAL A 40 1.93 -16.83 0.83
C VAL A 40 2.67 -17.75 -0.12
N LEU A 41 3.77 -17.30 -0.74
CA LEU A 41 4.53 -18.16 -1.66
C LEU A 41 5.40 -19.18 -0.94
N LYS A 42 6.03 -18.79 0.18
CA LYS A 42 7.03 -19.65 0.84
C LYS A 42 6.44 -20.63 1.84
N TYR A 43 5.32 -20.28 2.48
CA TYR A 43 4.71 -21.13 3.51
C TYR A 43 3.18 -21.19 3.38
N PRO A 44 2.65 -21.59 2.21
CA PRO A 44 1.20 -21.67 1.97
C PRO A 44 0.49 -22.56 2.99
N ASN A 45 1.15 -23.65 3.41
CA ASN A 45 0.61 -24.60 4.37
C ASN A 45 0.55 -24.02 5.79
N THR A 46 1.47 -23.13 6.17
CA THR A 46 1.46 -22.54 7.53
C THR A 46 0.31 -21.55 7.73
N LEU A 47 -0.06 -20.81 6.68
CA LEU A 47 -1.25 -19.95 6.74
C LEU A 47 -2.51 -20.82 6.78
N THR A 48 -2.56 -21.85 5.94
CA THR A 48 -3.65 -22.83 5.93
C THR A 48 -3.82 -23.47 7.31
N ASP A 49 -2.76 -23.98 7.92
CA ASP A 49 -2.79 -24.60 9.25
C ASP A 49 -3.14 -23.60 10.36
N PHE A 50 -2.65 -22.37 10.30
CA PHE A 50 -2.97 -21.34 11.30
C PHE A 50 -4.43 -20.86 11.22
N PHE A 51 -4.97 -20.71 10.00
CA PHE A 51 -6.34 -20.24 9.79
C PHE A 51 -7.39 -21.37 9.85
N ILE A 52 -7.06 -22.59 9.44
CA ILE A 52 -7.95 -23.77 9.51
C ILE A 52 -7.89 -24.42 10.90
N GLY A 53 -6.71 -24.52 11.51
CA GLY A 53 -6.54 -25.08 12.86
C GLY A 53 -7.30 -24.32 13.95
N LYS A 54 -7.54 -23.02 13.76
CA LYS A 54 -8.44 -22.25 14.65
C LYS A 54 -9.90 -22.63 14.51
N LYS A 55 -10.38 -22.93 13.30
CA LYS A 55 -11.79 -23.33 13.08
C LYS A 55 -12.11 -24.69 13.68
N THR A 56 -11.14 -25.61 13.73
CA THR A 56 -11.35 -26.96 14.30
C THR A 56 -11.25 -27.00 15.82
N SER A 57 -10.72 -25.95 16.47
CA SER A 57 -10.61 -25.85 17.93
C SER A 57 -11.84 -25.19 18.58
N GLU A 58 -12.77 -24.65 17.78
CA GLU A 58 -14.00 -24.01 18.25
C GLU A 58 -15.24 -24.92 18.14
N TYR A 59 -15.05 -26.23 17.90
CA TYR A 59 -16.09 -27.26 17.94
C TYR A 59 -15.82 -28.30 19.04
#